data_AF-A0A3E0QU11-F1
#
_entry.id   AF-A0A3E0QU11-F1
#
_cell.length_a   1.000
_cell.length_b   1.000
_cell.length_c   1.000
_cell.angle_alpha   90.00
_cell.angle_beta   90.00
_cell.angle_gamma   90.00
#
_symmetry.space_group_name_H-M   'P 1'
#
loop_
_entity.id
_entity.type
_entity.pdbx_description
1 polymer ?
#
loop_
_entity_poly.entity_id
_entity_poly.type
_entity_poly.pdbx_seq_one_letter_code
_entity_poly.pdbx_strand_id
1 'polypeptide(L)'
;MDAERTRVTVDIFGHQYRLTGHSSADHIRRVAEMVDDNMNRLARQFPRLDMPRIAVLTAVHMTDEVIRLRQETAKLRQEETKRLKAEQELAEARAELERLRAERERMQQEMAAERQKAQAEAAQRRREADQRLAAAEADWRRMYEEREAELRQEAEAREAQFEQQAAELRARAEAAERETGEQRKLTEEAERIAGELRNRLRQLEQEASGRASKLRELQDRIERLTRDRDEQKERGMRLMERIRELEAAASEAADWRARAEALEEERREADARAAEWAARFESEAGRARAEADALREKLEAIEGQLAQAKDGAESRIAELQEAYDRLNVEHVRLQDEYAKLQNEFNEWIELIESNG
;
A
#
# COMPACT_ATOMS: atom_id res chain seq x y z
N MET A 1 26.41 47.27 170.39
CA MET A 1 27.21 48.51 170.30
C MET A 1 26.28 49.64 170.61
N ASP A 2 26.49 50.32 171.73
CA ASP A 2 25.75 51.53 172.09
C ASP A 2 26.09 52.59 171.04
N ALA A 3 25.18 52.80 170.10
CA ALA A 3 25.33 53.82 169.08
C ALA A 3 25.54 55.16 169.80
N GLU A 4 26.63 55.87 169.47
CA GLU A 4 26.95 57.19 170.00
C GLU A 4 25.76 58.13 169.78
N ARG A 5 24.95 58.29 170.83
CA ARG A 5 23.80 59.18 170.80
C ARG A 5 24.31 60.60 170.91
N THR A 6 24.29 61.29 169.77
CA THR A 6 24.66 62.70 169.72
C THR A 6 23.57 63.50 170.43
N ARG A 7 23.97 64.28 171.45
CA ARG A 7 23.07 65.17 172.18
C ARG A 7 23.29 66.59 171.68
N VAL A 8 22.27 67.19 171.09
CA VAL A 8 22.32 68.56 170.58
C VAL A 8 21.21 69.35 171.23
N THR A 9 21.55 70.53 171.73
CA THR A 9 20.56 71.50 172.21
C THR A 9 20.22 72.43 171.05
N VAL A 10 18.94 72.51 170.69
CA VAL A 10 18.42 73.32 169.58
C VAL A 10 17.29 74.22 170.09
N ASP A 11 17.03 75.30 169.37
CA ASP A 11 15.87 76.18 169.61
C ASP A 11 14.81 75.87 168.55
N ILE A 12 13.58 75.62 168.98
CA ILE A 12 12.43 75.38 168.10
C ILE A 12 11.27 76.21 168.62
N PHE A 13 10.86 77.19 167.83
CA PHE A 13 9.75 78.11 168.05
C PHE A 13 9.88 78.85 169.41
N GLY A 14 11.09 79.31 169.71
CA GLY A 14 11.41 80.07 170.94
C GLY A 14 11.54 79.21 172.20
N HIS A 15 11.57 77.89 172.06
CA HIS A 15 11.79 76.94 173.15
C HIS A 15 13.03 76.09 172.91
N GLN A 16 13.88 76.00 173.93
CA GLN A 16 15.10 75.22 173.86
C GLN A 16 14.83 73.74 174.16
N TYR A 17 15.09 72.86 173.18
CA TYR A 17 14.95 71.41 173.30
C TYR A 17 16.30 70.71 173.26
N ARG A 18 16.48 69.69 174.10
CA ARG A 18 17.65 68.80 174.06
C ARG A 18 17.28 67.53 173.31
N LEU A 19 17.69 67.45 172.03
CA LEU A 19 17.42 66.31 171.17
C LEU A 19 18.55 65.28 171.26
N THR A 20 18.18 64.00 171.23
CA THR A 20 19.12 62.89 171.16
C THR A 20 18.79 62.04 169.94
N GLY A 21 19.76 61.82 169.05
CA GLY A 21 19.58 61.05 167.83
C GLY A 21 20.79 60.21 167.45
N HIS A 22 20.59 59.31 166.49
CA HIS A 22 21.64 58.47 165.89
C HIS A 22 22.22 59.08 164.61
N SER A 23 21.81 60.29 164.25
CA SER A 23 22.29 61.05 163.08
C SER A 23 23.35 62.07 163.51
N SER A 24 24.12 62.59 162.54
CA SER A 24 25.14 63.60 162.82
C SER A 24 24.54 64.87 163.44
N ALA A 25 25.32 65.56 164.28
CA ALA A 25 24.90 66.80 164.93
C ALA A 25 24.36 67.85 163.94
N ASP A 26 25.00 67.97 162.77
CA ASP A 26 24.59 68.89 161.72
C ASP A 26 23.28 68.48 161.05
N HIS A 27 23.03 67.18 160.87
CA HIS A 27 21.74 66.73 160.34
C HIS A 27 20.62 67.02 161.34
N ILE A 28 20.84 66.77 162.63
CA ILE A 28 19.86 67.06 163.70
C ILE A 28 19.59 68.57 163.77
N ARG A 29 20.63 69.42 163.66
CA ARG A 29 20.48 70.88 163.62
C ARG A 29 19.66 71.34 162.41
N ARG A 30 19.98 70.83 161.20
CA ARG A 30 19.21 71.15 159.98
C ARG A 30 17.75 70.70 160.06
N VAL A 31 17.48 69.53 160.63
CA VAL A 31 16.10 69.07 160.85
C VAL A 31 15.37 69.99 161.83
N ALA A 32 16.03 70.41 162.91
CA ALA A 32 15.46 71.35 163.87
C ALA A 32 15.17 72.72 163.25
N GLU A 33 16.11 73.27 162.48
CA GLU A 33 15.93 74.51 161.70
C GLU A 33 14.74 74.39 160.74
N MET A 34 14.62 73.27 160.01
CA MET A 34 13.52 73.04 159.09
C MET A 34 12.16 72.89 159.79
N VAL A 35 12.14 72.32 161.00
CA VAL A 35 10.93 72.27 161.83
C VAL A 35 10.58 73.68 162.31
N ASP A 36 11.55 74.44 162.82
CA ASP A 36 11.37 75.82 163.27
C ASP A 36 10.82 76.72 162.16
N ASP A 37 11.43 76.69 160.98
CA ASP A 37 10.97 77.44 159.80
C ASP A 37 9.53 77.08 159.41
N ASN A 38 9.18 75.78 159.44
CA ASN A 38 7.83 75.34 159.12
C ASN A 38 6.82 75.74 160.20
N MET A 39 7.17 75.65 161.48
CA MET A 39 6.32 76.11 162.57
C MET A 39 6.10 77.61 162.50
N ASN A 40 7.15 78.40 162.26
CA ASN A 40 7.08 79.84 162.06
C ASN A 40 6.24 80.21 160.84
N ARG A 41 6.38 79.49 159.72
CA ARG A 41 5.57 79.68 158.51
C ARG A 41 4.08 79.40 158.76
N LEU A 42 3.76 78.32 159.46
CA LEU A 42 2.38 77.95 159.77
C LEU A 42 1.76 78.87 160.82
N ALA A 43 2.53 79.34 161.80
CA ALA A 43 2.10 80.33 162.77
C ALA A 43 1.68 81.65 162.10
N ARG A 44 2.43 82.09 161.06
CA ARG A 44 2.07 83.27 160.26
C ARG A 44 0.79 83.07 159.45
N GLN A 45 0.54 81.86 158.94
CA GLN A 45 -0.65 81.55 158.15
C GLN A 45 -1.91 81.31 159.00
N PHE A 46 -1.74 80.76 160.21
CA PHE A 46 -2.82 80.40 161.13
C PHE A 46 -2.63 81.03 162.52
N PRO A 47 -2.72 82.36 162.65
CA PRO A 47 -2.38 83.09 163.88
C PRO A 47 -3.32 82.82 165.07
N ARG A 48 -4.45 82.12 164.85
CA ARG A 48 -5.43 81.76 165.89
C ARG A 48 -5.16 80.39 166.53
N LEU A 49 -4.16 79.66 166.06
CA LEU A 49 -3.78 78.36 166.63
C LEU A 49 -2.74 78.55 167.74
N ASP A 50 -2.91 77.81 168.82
CA ASP A 50 -1.93 77.70 169.90
C ASP A 50 -0.72 76.86 169.47
N MET A 51 0.40 77.09 170.14
CA MET A 51 1.69 76.44 169.86
C MET A 51 1.60 74.91 169.73
N PRO A 52 0.94 74.16 170.63
CA PRO A 52 0.77 72.71 170.46
C PRO A 52 0.05 72.32 169.17
N ARG A 53 -0.97 73.07 168.74
CA ARG A 53 -1.69 72.79 167.48
C ARG A 53 -0.85 73.13 166.25
N ILE A 54 -0.03 74.19 166.30
CA ILE A 54 0.94 74.52 165.24
C ILE A 54 2.00 73.42 165.11
N ALA A 55 2.52 72.91 166.23
CA ALA A 55 3.48 71.81 166.24
C ALA A 55 2.89 70.52 165.60
N VAL A 56 1.65 70.16 165.98
CA VAL A 56 0.96 69.00 165.41
C VAL A 56 0.67 69.21 163.92
N LEU A 57 0.22 70.39 163.49
CA LEU A 57 -0.01 70.70 162.08
C LEU A 57 1.29 70.63 161.26
N THR A 58 2.39 71.11 161.83
CA THR A 58 3.73 71.02 161.22
C THR A 58 4.15 69.57 161.05
N ALA A 59 3.97 68.75 162.09
CA ALA A 59 4.26 67.32 162.02
C ALA A 59 3.41 66.60 160.95
N VAL A 60 2.12 66.94 160.84
CA VAL A 60 1.21 66.39 159.81
C VAL A 60 1.66 66.81 158.41
N HIS A 61 1.95 68.09 158.17
CA HIS A 61 2.41 68.58 156.87
C HIS A 61 3.75 67.95 156.45
N MET A 62 4.73 67.89 157.35
CA MET A 62 6.02 67.26 157.05
C MET A 62 5.88 65.76 156.82
N THR A 63 4.99 65.08 157.56
CA THR A 63 4.71 63.66 157.35
C THR A 63 4.04 63.41 156.00
N ASP A 64 3.09 64.27 155.61
CA ASP A 64 2.44 64.21 154.30
C ASP A 64 3.44 64.44 153.15
N GLU A 65 4.33 65.42 153.27
CA GLU A 65 5.44 65.64 152.31
C GLU A 65 6.34 64.41 152.19
N VAL A 66 6.74 63.79 153.31
CA VAL A 66 7.53 62.56 153.31
C VAL A 66 6.78 61.40 152.65
N ILE A 67 5.46 61.27 152.88
CA ILE A 67 4.63 60.25 152.24
C ILE A 67 4.58 60.47 150.73
N ARG A 68 4.37 61.72 150.25
CA ARG A 68 4.36 62.04 148.82
C ARG A 68 5.71 61.74 148.16
N LEU A 69 6.83 62.17 148.77
CA LEU A 69 8.18 61.89 148.25
C LEU A 69 8.50 60.40 148.22
N ARG A 70 8.05 59.63 149.21
CA ARG A 70 8.18 58.16 149.20
C ARG A 70 7.36 57.52 148.09
N GLN A 71 6.16 58.02 147.83
CA GLN A 71 5.33 57.53 146.72
C GLN A 71 5.96 57.87 145.37
N GLU A 72 6.51 59.07 145.20
CA GLU A 72 7.18 59.50 143.97
C GLU A 72 8.47 58.71 143.72
N THR A 73 9.31 58.52 144.73
CA THR A 73 10.52 57.68 144.61
C THR A 73 10.17 56.21 144.35
N ALA A 74 9.08 55.69 144.91
CA ALA A 74 8.59 54.35 144.59
C ALA A 74 8.11 54.24 143.13
N LYS A 75 7.40 55.25 142.60
CA LYS A 75 6.99 55.31 141.19
C LYS A 75 8.20 55.37 140.26
N LEU A 76 9.16 56.25 140.53
CA LEU A 76 10.38 56.38 139.73
C LEU A 76 11.19 55.08 139.70
N ARG A 77 11.35 54.39 140.83
CA ARG A 77 11.98 53.05 140.88
C ARG A 77 11.21 52.01 140.08
N GLN A 78 9.88 52.06 140.11
CA GLN A 78 9.05 51.15 139.33
C GLN A 78 9.18 51.41 137.81
N GLU A 79 9.29 52.68 137.40
CA GLU A 79 9.53 53.05 136.01
C GLU A 79 10.93 52.64 135.54
N GLU A 80 11.96 52.85 136.36
CA GLU A 80 13.33 52.42 136.07
C GLU A 80 13.42 50.90 135.91
N THR A 81 12.80 50.14 136.82
CA THR A 81 12.77 48.67 136.70
C THR A 81 11.99 48.19 135.48
N LYS A 82 10.88 48.83 135.12
CA LYS A 82 10.15 48.53 133.87
C LYS A 82 11.00 48.84 132.64
N ARG A 83 11.71 49.97 132.65
CA ARG A 83 12.58 50.39 131.55
C ARG A 83 13.76 49.43 131.37
N LEU A 84 14.41 49.02 132.46
CA LEU A 84 15.49 48.02 132.42
C LEU A 84 15.01 46.69 131.85
N LYS A 85 13.82 46.22 132.24
CA LYS A 85 13.21 45.01 131.66
C LYS A 85 12.92 45.17 130.16
N ALA A 86 12.36 46.29 129.75
CA ALA A 86 12.09 46.56 128.33
C ALA A 86 13.38 46.66 127.50
N GLU A 87 14.45 47.24 128.06
CA GLU A 87 15.76 47.29 127.41
C GLU A 87 16.39 45.90 127.28
N GLN A 88 16.22 45.03 128.30
CA GLN A 88 16.63 43.63 128.23
C GLN A 88 15.84 42.84 127.17
N GLU A 89 14.51 42.93 127.18
CA GLU A 89 13.65 42.28 126.19
C GLU A 89 13.98 42.75 124.76
N LEU A 90 14.26 44.04 124.57
CA LEU A 90 14.67 44.59 123.28
C LEU A 90 16.04 44.07 122.83
N ALA A 91 16.99 43.91 123.76
CA ALA A 91 18.30 43.35 123.47
C ALA A 91 18.20 41.87 123.07
N GLU A 92 17.37 41.09 123.77
CA GLU A 92 17.08 39.70 123.45
C GLU A 92 16.42 39.56 122.07
N ALA A 93 15.37 40.34 121.80
CA ALA A 93 14.68 40.35 120.52
C ALA A 93 15.61 40.75 119.35
N ARG A 94 16.52 41.70 119.58
CA ARG A 94 17.55 42.08 118.58
C ARG A 94 18.53 40.95 118.32
N ALA A 95 18.99 40.25 119.36
CA ALA A 95 19.90 39.12 119.21
C ALA A 95 19.24 37.96 118.45
N GLU A 96 17.95 37.70 118.72
CA GLU A 96 17.17 36.70 118.01
C GLU A 96 16.97 37.07 116.54
N LEU A 97 16.64 38.33 116.25
CA LEU A 97 16.50 38.84 114.88
C LEU A 97 17.80 38.69 114.07
N GLU A 98 18.95 39.01 114.67
CA GLU A 98 20.26 38.85 114.03
C GLU A 98 20.59 37.37 113.76
N ARG A 99 20.25 36.46 114.68
CA ARG A 99 20.39 35.02 114.43
C ARG A 99 19.54 34.54 113.26
N LEU A 100 18.26 34.91 113.24
CA LEU A 100 17.34 34.54 112.16
C LEU A 100 17.77 35.12 110.81
N ARG A 101 18.28 36.36 110.80
CA ARG A 101 18.86 36.98 109.59
C ARG A 101 20.06 36.18 109.08
N ALA A 102 21.01 35.85 109.96
CA ALA A 102 22.18 35.06 109.59
C ALA A 102 21.81 33.66 109.07
N GLU A 103 20.82 33.01 109.70
CA GLU A 103 20.31 31.71 109.23
C GLU A 103 19.65 31.83 107.86
N ARG A 104 18.82 32.87 107.65
CA ARG A 104 18.18 33.13 106.36
C ARG A 104 19.20 33.45 105.28
N GLU A 105 20.23 34.22 105.59
CA GLU A 105 21.34 34.53 104.66
C GLU A 105 22.11 33.28 104.27
N ARG A 106 22.43 32.40 105.24
CA ARG A 106 23.07 31.10 104.96
C ARG A 106 22.20 30.24 104.06
N MET A 107 20.92 30.08 104.38
CA MET A 107 20.00 29.29 103.56
C MET A 107 19.83 29.91 102.15
N GLN A 108 19.80 31.24 102.03
CA GLN A 108 19.76 31.91 100.72
C GLN A 108 21.03 31.68 99.92
N GLN A 109 22.21 31.70 100.56
CA GLN A 109 23.49 31.40 99.91
C GLN A 109 23.57 29.94 99.46
N GLU A 110 23.14 28.99 100.30
CA GLU A 110 23.08 27.57 99.96
C GLU A 110 22.16 27.32 98.77
N MET A 111 20.94 27.86 98.81
CA MET A 111 19.98 27.76 97.70
C MET A 111 20.50 28.45 96.42
N ALA A 112 21.21 29.57 96.53
CA ALA A 112 21.82 30.23 95.39
C ALA A 112 22.95 29.40 94.79
N ALA A 113 23.80 28.79 95.61
CA ALA A 113 24.87 27.90 95.19
C ALA A 113 24.31 26.63 94.54
N GLU A 114 23.27 26.03 95.12
CA GLU A 114 22.60 24.85 94.55
C GLU A 114 21.93 25.18 93.22
N ARG A 115 21.24 26.32 93.11
CA ARG A 115 20.69 26.82 91.84
C ARG A 115 21.77 27.05 90.79
N GLN A 116 22.89 27.67 91.14
CA GLN A 116 24.01 27.87 90.21
C GLN A 116 24.60 26.53 89.75
N LYS A 117 24.78 25.58 90.67
CA LYS A 117 25.27 24.24 90.33
C LYS A 117 24.30 23.51 89.41
N ALA A 118 23.00 23.53 89.72
CA ALA A 118 21.97 22.94 88.87
C ALA A 118 21.90 23.62 87.49
N GLN A 119 22.06 24.94 87.42
CA GLN A 119 22.14 25.67 86.14
C GLN A 119 23.38 25.30 85.34
N ALA A 120 24.54 25.15 85.98
CA ALA A 120 25.78 24.73 85.33
C ALA A 120 25.67 23.29 84.79
N GLU A 121 25.14 22.36 85.60
CA GLU A 121 24.90 20.97 85.17
C GLU A 121 23.88 20.91 84.03
N ALA A 122 22.79 21.69 84.09
CA ALA A 122 21.80 21.77 83.02
C ALA A 122 22.39 22.36 81.73
N ALA A 123 23.23 23.40 81.84
CA ALA A 123 23.94 23.99 80.71
C ALA A 123 24.95 23.01 80.10
N GLN A 124 25.67 22.25 80.92
CA GLN A 124 26.57 21.20 80.45
C GLN A 124 25.80 20.08 79.74
N ARG A 125 24.72 19.57 80.33
CA ARG A 125 23.86 18.55 79.70
C ARG A 125 23.28 19.03 78.38
N ARG A 126 22.88 20.31 78.28
CA ARG A 126 22.46 20.92 77.01
C ARG A 126 23.60 20.92 75.99
N ARG A 127 24.79 21.38 76.35
CA ARG A 127 25.96 21.37 75.45
C ARG A 127 26.31 19.96 74.97
N GLU A 128 26.29 18.97 75.86
CA GLU A 128 26.54 17.57 75.50
C GLU A 128 25.44 17.02 74.57
N ALA A 129 24.17 17.36 74.82
CA ALA A 129 23.07 16.98 73.94
C ALA A 129 23.18 17.65 72.56
N ASP A 130 23.51 18.94 72.52
CA ASP A 130 23.73 19.70 71.28
C ASP A 130 24.91 19.12 70.48
N GLN A 131 26.01 18.75 71.15
CA GLN A 131 27.15 18.08 70.52
C GLN A 131 26.79 16.69 69.98
N ARG A 132 26.01 15.90 70.72
CA ARG A 132 25.53 14.59 70.26
C ARG A 132 24.61 14.73 69.06
N LEU A 133 23.72 15.71 69.07
CA LEU A 133 22.85 16.01 67.94
C LEU A 133 23.65 16.42 66.72
N ALA A 134 24.59 17.36 66.87
CA ALA A 134 25.46 17.81 65.78
C ALA A 134 26.33 16.67 65.20
N ALA A 135 26.84 15.77 66.06
CA ALA A 135 27.56 14.58 65.61
C ALA A 135 26.65 13.62 64.84
N ALA A 136 25.45 13.34 65.35
CA ALA A 136 24.47 12.49 64.67
C ALA A 136 24.01 13.08 63.32
N GLU A 137 23.83 14.40 63.24
CA GLU A 137 23.52 15.11 62.00
C GLU A 137 24.67 15.03 60.99
N ALA A 138 25.92 15.17 61.44
CA ALA A 138 27.09 15.02 60.58
C ALA A 138 27.23 13.59 60.04
N ASP A 139 27.01 12.59 60.89
CA ASP A 139 27.02 11.18 60.48
C ASP A 139 25.89 10.87 59.50
N TRP A 140 24.67 11.35 59.76
CA TRP A 140 23.55 11.23 58.83
C TRP A 140 23.85 11.90 57.49
N ARG A 141 24.46 13.09 57.51
CA ARG A 141 24.83 13.81 56.31
C ARG A 141 25.86 13.04 55.49
N ARG A 142 26.88 12.46 56.12
CA ARG A 142 27.87 11.60 55.44
C ARG A 142 27.21 10.37 54.82
N MET A 143 26.39 9.65 55.59
CA MET A 143 25.66 8.49 55.07
C MET A 143 24.75 8.86 53.90
N TYR A 144 24.11 10.03 53.96
CA TYR A 144 23.27 10.52 52.88
C TYR A 144 24.08 10.88 51.63
N GLU A 145 25.18 11.63 51.79
CA GLU A 145 26.08 12.01 50.68
C GLU A 145 26.72 10.77 50.02
N GLU A 146 27.15 9.79 50.82
CA GLU A 146 27.66 8.50 50.33
C GLU A 146 26.58 7.74 49.55
N ARG A 147 25.37 7.62 50.11
CA ARG A 147 24.25 6.93 49.46
C ARG A 147 23.83 7.63 48.17
N GLU A 148 23.84 8.95 48.15
CA GLU A 148 23.54 9.74 46.95
C GLU A 148 24.61 9.52 45.88
N ALA A 149 25.89 9.47 46.26
CA ALA A 149 26.99 9.17 45.35
C ALA A 149 26.89 7.73 44.79
N GLU A 150 26.57 6.74 45.62
CA GLU A 150 26.31 5.36 45.18
C GLU A 150 25.17 5.31 44.16
N LEU A 151 24.03 5.94 44.45
CA LEU A 151 22.88 5.96 43.55
C LEU A 151 23.20 6.66 42.22
N ARG A 152 24.02 7.72 42.25
CA ARG A 152 24.50 8.38 41.03
C ARG A 152 25.39 7.45 40.21
N GLN A 153 26.35 6.76 40.83
CA GLN A 153 27.18 5.78 40.13
C GLN A 153 26.37 4.61 39.56
N GLU A 154 25.38 4.10 40.29
CA GLU A 154 24.46 3.07 39.79
C GLU A 154 23.63 3.59 38.60
N ALA A 155 23.16 4.83 38.65
CA ALA A 155 22.42 5.45 37.55
C ALA A 155 23.30 5.64 36.31
N GLU A 156 24.50 6.20 36.46
CA GLU A 156 25.49 6.36 35.38
C GLU A 156 25.87 5.00 34.76
N ALA A 157 26.09 3.99 35.59
CA ALA A 157 26.40 2.63 35.12
C ALA A 157 25.22 2.02 34.34
N ARG A 158 23.98 2.20 34.81
CA ARG A 158 22.78 1.74 34.10
C ARG A 158 22.58 2.48 32.78
N GLU A 159 22.79 3.79 32.77
CA GLU A 159 22.70 4.61 31.56
C GLU A 159 23.75 4.15 30.53
N ALA A 160 25.01 3.97 30.95
CA ALA A 160 26.07 3.43 30.09
C ALA A 160 25.74 2.02 29.56
N GLN A 161 25.14 1.15 30.39
CA GLN A 161 24.67 -0.17 29.93
C GLN A 161 23.58 -0.06 28.86
N PHE A 162 22.61 0.85 29.05
CA PHE A 162 21.56 1.08 28.07
C PHE A 162 22.10 1.70 26.78
N GLU A 163 23.06 2.63 26.87
CA GLU A 163 23.74 3.18 25.69
C GLU A 163 24.49 2.10 24.92
N GLN A 164 25.20 1.21 25.61
CA GLN A 164 25.87 0.07 24.98
C GLN A 164 24.86 -0.86 24.30
N GLN A 165 23.78 -1.23 24.98
CA GLN A 165 22.71 -2.05 24.38
C GLN A 165 22.07 -1.37 23.16
N ALA A 166 21.80 -0.07 23.24
CA ALA A 166 21.27 0.71 22.12
C ALA A 166 22.25 0.76 20.95
N ALA A 167 23.55 0.92 21.21
CA ALA A 167 24.58 0.91 20.19
C ALA A 167 24.71 -0.46 19.52
N GLU A 168 24.67 -1.56 20.29
CA GLU A 168 24.67 -2.92 19.74
C GLU A 168 23.43 -3.18 18.87
N LEU A 169 22.24 -2.79 19.34
CA LEU A 169 21.01 -2.94 18.56
C LEU A 169 21.04 -2.12 17.27
N ARG A 170 21.57 -0.89 17.31
CA ARG A 170 21.77 -0.05 16.12
C ARG A 170 22.74 -0.72 15.14
N ALA A 171 23.88 -1.21 15.61
CA ALA A 171 24.85 -1.90 14.77
C ALA A 171 24.26 -3.17 14.12
N ARG A 172 23.45 -3.94 14.87
CA ARG A 172 22.73 -5.10 14.33
C ARG A 172 21.69 -4.70 13.28
N ALA A 173 20.95 -3.62 13.52
CA ALA A 173 19.97 -3.10 12.57
C ALA A 173 20.66 -2.63 11.27
N GLU A 174 21.75 -1.87 11.36
CA GLU A 174 22.55 -1.45 10.21
C GLU A 174 23.12 -2.64 9.43
N ALA A 175 23.62 -3.67 10.12
CA ALA A 175 24.11 -4.89 9.48
C ALA A 175 22.98 -5.62 8.73
N ALA A 176 21.80 -5.76 9.35
CA ALA A 176 20.63 -6.37 8.71
C ALA A 176 20.14 -5.54 7.50
N GLU A 177 20.16 -4.21 7.58
CA GLU A 177 19.84 -3.33 6.45
C GLU A 177 20.84 -3.49 5.29
N ARG A 178 22.14 -3.64 5.60
CA ARG A 178 23.16 -3.92 4.57
C ARG A 178 22.93 -5.27 3.91
N GLU A 179 22.74 -6.33 4.70
CA GLU A 179 22.47 -7.67 4.18
C GLU A 179 21.20 -7.72 3.32
N THR A 180 20.11 -7.11 3.80
CA THR A 180 18.87 -7.03 3.02
C THR A 180 19.03 -6.17 1.77
N GLY A 181 19.82 -5.11 1.83
CA GLY A 181 20.19 -4.30 0.65
C GLY A 181 21.02 -5.08 -0.38
N GLU A 182 21.98 -5.88 0.06
CA GLU A 182 22.76 -6.77 -0.81
C GLU A 182 21.90 -7.87 -1.41
N GLN A 183 21.05 -8.52 -0.60
CA GLN A 183 20.09 -9.51 -1.08
C GLN A 183 19.14 -8.91 -2.12
N ARG A 184 18.63 -7.69 -1.90
CA ARG A 184 17.80 -6.98 -2.88
C ARG A 184 18.52 -6.76 -4.21
N LYS A 185 19.77 -6.27 -4.17
CA LYS A 185 20.58 -6.10 -5.39
C LYS A 185 20.78 -7.43 -6.13
N LEU A 186 21.11 -8.50 -5.40
CA LEU A 186 21.27 -9.83 -5.99
C LEU A 186 19.96 -10.34 -6.60
N THR A 187 18.81 -10.11 -5.94
CA THR A 187 17.51 -10.47 -6.50
C THR A 187 17.16 -9.66 -7.74
N GLU A 188 17.43 -8.35 -7.76
CA GLU A 188 17.21 -7.49 -8.93
C GLU A 188 18.11 -7.90 -10.11
N GLU A 189 19.39 -8.22 -9.85
CA GLU A 189 20.31 -8.75 -10.85
C GLU A 189 19.84 -10.10 -11.39
N ALA A 190 19.42 -11.02 -10.52
CA ALA A 190 18.88 -12.32 -10.91
C ALA A 190 17.59 -12.18 -11.75
N GLU A 191 16.68 -11.28 -11.37
CA GLU A 191 15.45 -10.99 -12.13
C GLU A 191 15.76 -10.41 -13.50
N ARG A 192 16.73 -9.49 -13.57
CA ARG A 192 17.21 -8.93 -14.84
C ARG A 192 17.78 -10.01 -15.76
N ILE A 193 18.70 -10.83 -15.26
CA ILE A 193 19.29 -11.95 -16.02
C ILE A 193 18.19 -12.92 -16.46
N ALA A 194 17.26 -13.27 -15.58
CA ALA A 194 16.12 -14.14 -15.91
C ALA A 194 15.21 -13.51 -16.97
N GLY A 195 15.03 -12.19 -16.96
CA GLY A 195 14.34 -11.44 -18.00
C GLY A 195 15.05 -11.49 -19.36
N GLU A 196 16.37 -11.26 -19.37
CA GLU A 196 17.21 -11.35 -20.56
C GLU A 196 17.19 -12.77 -21.15
N LEU A 197 17.33 -13.80 -20.32
CA LEU A 197 17.23 -15.21 -20.72
C LEU A 197 15.83 -15.56 -21.27
N ARG A 198 14.75 -15.11 -20.63
CA ARG A 198 13.37 -15.29 -21.13
C ARG A 198 13.18 -14.67 -22.50
N ASN A 199 13.67 -13.44 -22.70
CA ASN A 199 13.61 -12.77 -23.99
C ASN A 199 14.43 -13.51 -25.05
N ARG A 200 15.63 -14.00 -24.70
CA ARG A 200 16.48 -14.78 -25.60
C ARG A 200 15.82 -16.11 -25.98
N LEU A 201 15.20 -16.79 -25.01
CA LEU A 201 14.46 -18.03 -25.26
C LEU A 201 13.31 -17.76 -26.22
N ARG A 202 12.52 -16.71 -25.99
CA ARG A 202 11.42 -16.31 -26.90
C ARG A 202 11.91 -16.00 -28.32
N GLN A 203 13.05 -15.33 -28.46
CA GLN A 203 13.67 -15.10 -29.78
C GLN A 203 14.07 -16.41 -30.44
N LEU A 204 14.74 -17.31 -29.72
CA LEU A 204 15.14 -18.61 -30.25
C LEU A 204 13.94 -19.48 -30.64
N GLU A 205 12.85 -19.44 -29.86
CA GLU A 205 11.59 -20.11 -30.19
C GLU A 205 10.95 -19.53 -31.47
N GLN A 206 10.94 -18.20 -31.62
CA GLN A 206 10.47 -17.55 -32.85
C GLN A 206 11.33 -17.90 -34.06
N GLU A 207 12.66 -17.89 -33.91
CA GLU A 207 13.60 -18.32 -34.96
C GLU A 207 13.38 -19.79 -35.32
N ALA A 208 13.23 -20.68 -34.33
CA ALA A 208 12.98 -22.10 -34.54
C ALA A 208 11.63 -22.33 -35.24
N SER A 209 10.57 -21.64 -34.81
CA SER A 209 9.27 -21.65 -35.47
C SER A 209 9.36 -21.13 -36.91
N GLY A 210 10.11 -20.05 -37.13
CA GLY A 210 10.39 -19.50 -38.46
C GLY A 210 11.11 -20.53 -39.35
N ARG A 211 12.18 -21.15 -38.85
CA ARG A 211 12.91 -22.22 -39.53
C ARG A 211 12.02 -23.43 -39.82
N ALA A 212 11.19 -23.84 -38.87
CA ALA A 212 10.24 -24.94 -39.05
C ALA A 212 9.19 -24.63 -40.14
N SER A 213 8.67 -23.40 -40.19
CA SER A 213 7.76 -22.97 -41.25
C SER A 213 8.44 -22.99 -42.62
N LYS A 214 9.69 -22.52 -42.71
CA LYS A 214 10.50 -22.55 -43.93
C LYS A 214 10.77 -23.97 -44.39
N LEU A 215 11.05 -24.88 -43.45
CA LEU A 215 11.29 -26.28 -43.74
C LEU A 215 10.03 -26.96 -44.29
N ARG A 216 8.84 -26.67 -43.74
CA ARG A 216 7.55 -27.12 -44.30
C ARG A 216 7.31 -26.55 -45.69
N GLU A 217 7.53 -25.25 -45.91
CA GLU A 217 7.39 -24.62 -47.23
C GLU A 217 8.30 -25.29 -48.28
N LEU A 218 9.55 -25.60 -47.90
CA LEU A 218 10.48 -26.32 -48.76
C LEU A 218 10.06 -27.77 -49.00
N GLN A 219 9.54 -28.47 -47.99
CA GLN A 219 8.99 -29.82 -48.14
C GLN A 219 7.80 -29.83 -49.11
N ASP A 220 6.84 -28.93 -48.94
CA ASP A 220 5.69 -28.79 -49.84
C ASP A 220 6.14 -28.46 -51.27
N ARG A 221 7.17 -27.62 -51.42
CA ARG A 221 7.76 -27.29 -52.73
C ARG A 221 8.42 -28.51 -53.37
N ILE A 222 9.16 -29.32 -52.60
CA ILE A 222 9.75 -30.57 -53.08
C ILE A 222 8.65 -31.53 -53.51
N GLU A 223 7.58 -31.68 -52.73
CA GLU A 223 6.44 -32.53 -53.10
C GLU A 223 5.78 -32.08 -54.40
N ARG A 224 5.54 -30.77 -54.57
CA ARG A 224 5.01 -30.21 -55.82
C ARG A 224 5.92 -30.49 -57.01
N LEU A 225 7.22 -30.19 -56.88
CA LEU A 225 8.19 -30.46 -57.95
C LEU A 225 8.30 -31.95 -58.27
N THR A 226 8.12 -32.82 -57.27
CA THR A 226 8.11 -34.28 -57.44
C THR A 226 6.87 -34.70 -58.22
N ARG A 227 5.68 -34.19 -57.88
CA ARG A 227 4.44 -34.41 -58.65
C ARG A 227 4.56 -33.91 -60.08
N ASP A 228 5.04 -32.69 -60.28
CA ASP A 228 5.24 -32.11 -61.62
C ASP A 228 6.19 -32.98 -62.44
N ARG A 229 7.32 -33.42 -61.86
CA ARG A 229 8.26 -34.33 -62.52
C ARG A 229 7.59 -35.64 -62.91
N ASP A 230 6.78 -36.23 -62.03
CA ASP A 230 6.11 -37.50 -62.28
C ASP A 230 5.00 -37.35 -63.34
N GLU A 231 4.24 -36.25 -63.33
CA GLU A 231 3.31 -35.89 -64.41
C GLU A 231 4.03 -35.70 -65.75
N GLN A 232 5.18 -35.03 -65.78
CA GLN A 232 5.98 -34.85 -67.00
C GLN A 232 6.49 -36.20 -67.53
N LYS A 233 6.93 -37.10 -66.65
CA LYS A 233 7.29 -38.47 -67.03
C LYS A 233 6.09 -39.21 -67.62
N GLU A 234 4.92 -39.13 -67.00
CA GLU A 234 3.71 -39.80 -67.48
C GLU A 234 3.25 -39.23 -68.82
N ARG A 235 3.28 -37.91 -69.00
CA ARG A 235 3.03 -37.25 -70.30
C ARG A 235 4.04 -37.70 -71.36
N GLY A 236 5.31 -37.82 -71.01
CA GLY A 236 6.35 -38.36 -71.89
C GLY A 236 6.09 -39.81 -72.31
N MET A 237 5.65 -40.66 -71.37
CA MET A 237 5.26 -42.05 -71.66
C MET A 237 4.06 -42.11 -72.62
N ARG A 238 3.01 -41.31 -72.37
CA ARG A 238 1.83 -41.23 -73.26
C ARG A 238 2.19 -40.75 -74.65
N LEU A 239 3.09 -39.77 -74.77
CA LEU A 239 3.59 -39.30 -76.06
C LEU A 239 4.39 -40.38 -76.79
N MET A 240 5.24 -41.14 -76.08
CA MET A 240 5.97 -42.26 -76.68
C MET A 240 5.03 -43.39 -77.16
N GLU A 241 3.99 -43.70 -76.39
CA GLU A 241 2.96 -44.67 -76.81
C GLU A 241 2.23 -44.16 -78.06
N ARG A 242 1.86 -42.88 -78.08
CA ARG A 242 1.24 -42.25 -79.27
C ARG A 242 2.15 -42.24 -80.49
N ILE A 243 3.45 -42.03 -80.31
CA ILE A 243 4.44 -42.11 -81.40
C ILE A 243 4.47 -43.54 -81.95
N ARG A 244 4.51 -44.57 -81.09
CA ARG A 244 4.46 -45.98 -81.56
C ARG A 244 3.17 -46.31 -82.32
N GLU A 245 2.03 -45.82 -81.84
CA GLU A 245 0.74 -45.97 -82.56
C GLU A 245 0.79 -45.32 -83.95
N LEU A 246 1.35 -44.11 -84.03
CA LEU A 246 1.48 -43.38 -85.30
C LEU A 246 2.49 -44.04 -86.24
N GLU A 247 3.57 -44.61 -85.73
CA GLU A 247 4.54 -45.38 -86.52
C GLU A 247 3.92 -46.67 -87.08
N ALA A 248 3.11 -47.38 -86.28
CA ALA A 248 2.37 -48.56 -86.74
C ALA A 248 1.35 -48.19 -87.82
N ALA A 249 0.57 -47.12 -87.61
CA ALA A 249 -0.37 -46.62 -88.61
C ALA A 249 0.32 -46.13 -89.90
N ALA A 250 1.52 -45.55 -89.78
CA ALA A 250 2.32 -45.14 -90.94
C ALA A 250 2.84 -46.36 -91.72
N SER A 251 3.23 -47.44 -91.04
CA SER A 251 3.61 -48.71 -91.67
C SER A 251 2.42 -49.34 -92.40
N GLU A 252 1.24 -49.40 -91.76
CA GLU A 252 0.02 -49.87 -92.41
C GLU A 252 -0.35 -49.01 -93.64
N ALA A 253 -0.22 -47.69 -93.53
CA ALA A 253 -0.46 -46.79 -94.66
C ALA A 253 0.54 -47.00 -95.81
N ALA A 254 1.80 -47.37 -95.51
CA ALA A 254 2.79 -47.72 -96.52
C ALA A 254 2.43 -49.03 -97.24
N ASP A 255 1.96 -50.04 -96.50
CA ASP A 255 1.48 -51.32 -97.07
C ASP A 255 0.25 -51.10 -97.98
N TRP A 256 -0.69 -50.24 -97.57
CA TRP A 256 -1.84 -49.87 -98.39
C TRP A 256 -1.44 -49.10 -99.66
N ARG A 257 -0.41 -48.26 -99.61
CA ARG A 257 0.12 -47.57 -100.80
C ARG A 257 0.77 -48.54 -101.78
N ALA A 258 1.58 -49.49 -101.29
CA ALA A 258 2.18 -50.52 -102.14
C ALA A 258 1.13 -51.40 -102.82
N ARG A 259 0.03 -51.73 -102.11
CA ARG A 259 -1.12 -52.45 -102.70
C ARG A 259 -1.85 -51.62 -103.75
N ALA A 260 -1.98 -50.32 -103.55
CA ALA A 260 -2.61 -49.43 -104.53
C ALA A 260 -1.77 -49.30 -105.81
N GLU A 261 -0.44 -49.19 -105.70
CA GLU A 261 0.46 -49.19 -106.86
C GLU A 261 0.39 -50.51 -107.65
N ALA A 262 0.38 -51.66 -106.97
CA ALA A 262 0.24 -52.96 -107.63
C ALA A 262 -1.08 -53.09 -108.41
N LEU A 263 -2.20 -52.59 -107.84
CA LEU A 263 -3.50 -52.55 -108.51
C LEU A 263 -3.53 -51.59 -109.71
N GLU A 264 -2.81 -50.47 -109.65
CA GLU A 264 -2.68 -49.55 -110.79
C GLU A 264 -1.87 -50.15 -111.94
N GLU A 265 -0.84 -50.93 -111.62
CA GLU A 265 -0.02 -51.63 -112.61
C GLU A 265 -0.79 -52.76 -113.30
N GLU A 266 -1.57 -53.53 -112.54
CA GLU A 266 -2.48 -54.56 -113.07
C GLU A 266 -3.58 -53.96 -113.97
N ARG A 267 -4.11 -52.79 -113.60
CA ARG A 267 -5.05 -52.03 -114.43
C ARG A 267 -4.40 -51.54 -115.74
N ARG A 268 -3.17 -51.05 -115.70
CA ARG A 268 -2.43 -50.65 -116.91
C ARG A 268 -2.20 -51.82 -117.87
N GLU A 269 -1.88 -53.00 -117.35
CA GLU A 269 -1.78 -54.20 -118.17
C GLU A 269 -3.12 -54.60 -118.79
N ALA A 270 -4.22 -54.50 -118.04
CA ALA A 270 -5.56 -54.78 -118.54
C ALA A 270 -5.98 -53.79 -119.65
N ASP A 271 -5.69 -52.49 -119.47
CA ASP A 271 -5.96 -51.45 -120.46
C ASP A 271 -5.13 -51.66 -121.74
N ALA A 272 -3.87 -52.09 -121.62
CA ALA A 272 -3.03 -52.44 -122.78
C ALA A 272 -3.56 -53.66 -123.56
N ARG A 273 -4.02 -54.70 -122.84
CA ARG A 273 -4.66 -55.88 -123.47
C ARG A 273 -5.97 -55.50 -124.16
N ALA A 274 -6.77 -54.61 -123.58
CA ALA A 274 -8.00 -54.11 -124.19
C ALA A 274 -7.71 -53.30 -125.48
N ALA A 275 -6.63 -52.50 -125.51
CA ALA A 275 -6.21 -51.76 -126.69
C ALA A 275 -5.75 -52.68 -127.84
N GLU A 276 -5.02 -53.76 -127.55
CA GLU A 276 -4.64 -54.76 -128.57
C GLU A 276 -5.86 -55.47 -129.18
N TRP A 277 -6.85 -55.82 -128.34
CA TRP A 277 -8.09 -56.43 -128.81
C TRP A 277 -8.92 -55.48 -129.66
N ALA A 278 -9.01 -54.20 -129.30
CA ALA A 278 -9.70 -53.17 -130.08
C ALA A 278 -9.06 -52.98 -131.47
N ALA A 279 -7.73 -52.92 -131.55
CA ALA A 279 -7.01 -52.78 -132.83
C ALA A 279 -7.20 -53.99 -133.76
N ARG A 280 -7.29 -55.21 -133.22
CA ARG A 280 -7.60 -56.41 -134.00
C ARG A 280 -9.03 -56.38 -134.57
N PHE A 281 -10.00 -56.02 -133.74
CA PHE A 281 -11.40 -55.90 -134.15
C PHE A 281 -11.61 -54.83 -135.23
N GLU A 282 -10.87 -53.71 -135.15
CA GLU A 282 -10.96 -52.63 -136.12
C GLU A 282 -10.37 -53.02 -137.49
N SER A 283 -9.30 -53.83 -137.50
CA SER A 283 -8.72 -54.40 -138.72
C SER A 283 -9.67 -55.40 -139.42
N GLU A 284 -10.39 -56.22 -138.66
CA GLU A 284 -11.37 -57.17 -139.19
C GLU A 284 -12.65 -56.47 -139.67
N ALA A 285 -13.13 -55.46 -138.95
CA ALA A 285 -14.26 -54.63 -139.38
C ALA A 285 -13.95 -53.83 -140.67
N GLY A 286 -12.70 -53.40 -140.85
CA GLY A 286 -12.24 -52.77 -142.10
C GLY A 286 -12.27 -53.71 -143.31
N ARG A 287 -11.89 -54.98 -143.13
CA ARG A 287 -11.95 -56.00 -144.19
C ARG A 287 -13.39 -56.35 -144.58
N ALA A 288 -14.28 -56.49 -143.60
CA ALA A 288 -15.69 -56.80 -143.84
C ALA A 288 -16.44 -55.65 -144.55
N ARG A 289 -16.09 -54.38 -144.26
CA ARG A 289 -16.66 -53.22 -144.97
C ARG A 289 -16.23 -53.15 -146.44
N ALA A 290 -14.97 -53.44 -146.74
CA ALA A 290 -14.46 -53.47 -148.11
C ALA A 290 -15.13 -54.57 -148.96
N GLU A 291 -15.44 -55.74 -148.37
CA GLU A 291 -16.20 -56.80 -149.05
C GLU A 291 -17.66 -56.42 -149.29
N ALA A 292 -18.30 -55.70 -148.35
CA ALA A 292 -19.67 -55.24 -148.50
C ALA A 292 -19.83 -54.17 -149.61
N ASP A 293 -18.87 -53.27 -149.74
CA ASP A 293 -18.88 -52.25 -150.80
C ASP A 293 -18.67 -52.86 -152.20
N ALA A 294 -17.79 -53.86 -152.32
CA ALA A 294 -17.58 -54.60 -153.57
C ALA A 294 -18.80 -55.42 -154.02
N LEU A 295 -19.66 -55.85 -153.09
CA LEU A 295 -20.92 -56.53 -153.39
C LEU A 295 -22.04 -55.56 -153.79
N ARG A 296 -22.05 -54.34 -153.25
CA ARG A 296 -23.00 -53.28 -153.63
C ARG A 296 -22.79 -52.81 -155.07
N GLU A 297 -21.55 -52.58 -155.49
CA GLU A 297 -21.24 -52.17 -156.87
C GLU A 297 -21.72 -53.20 -157.91
N LYS A 298 -21.63 -54.50 -157.60
CA LYS A 298 -22.14 -55.57 -158.46
C LYS A 298 -23.67 -55.61 -158.53
N LEU A 299 -24.36 -55.16 -157.49
CA LEU A 299 -25.81 -55.14 -157.40
C LEU A 299 -26.39 -53.97 -158.21
N GLU A 300 -25.78 -52.79 -158.14
CA GLU A 300 -26.12 -51.62 -158.97
C GLU A 300 -25.97 -51.91 -160.47
N ALA A 301 -24.94 -52.67 -160.87
CA ALA A 301 -24.73 -53.06 -162.26
C ALA A 301 -25.83 -54.00 -162.80
N ILE A 302 -26.41 -54.87 -161.96
CA ILE A 302 -27.47 -55.81 -162.35
C ILE A 302 -28.84 -55.12 -162.38
N GLU A 303 -29.10 -54.21 -161.45
CA GLU A 303 -30.34 -53.42 -161.44
C GLU A 303 -30.45 -52.50 -162.66
N GLY A 304 -29.33 -51.93 -163.12
CA GLY A 304 -29.29 -51.14 -164.37
C GLY A 304 -29.64 -51.94 -165.62
N GLN A 305 -29.23 -53.21 -165.70
CA GLN A 305 -29.56 -54.09 -166.83
C GLN A 305 -31.04 -54.51 -166.83
N LEU A 306 -31.64 -54.64 -165.65
CA LEU A 306 -33.05 -55.01 -165.50
C LEU A 306 -33.99 -53.86 -165.90
N ALA A 307 -33.62 -52.61 -165.61
CA ALA A 307 -34.39 -51.43 -166.01
C ALA A 307 -34.43 -51.28 -167.54
N GLN A 308 -33.30 -51.50 -168.22
CA GLN A 308 -33.21 -51.38 -169.68
C GLN A 308 -34.04 -52.44 -170.43
N ALA A 309 -34.12 -53.66 -169.89
CA ALA A 309 -34.96 -54.71 -170.47
C ALA A 309 -36.46 -54.42 -170.31
N LYS A 310 -36.85 -53.69 -169.26
CA LYS A 310 -38.23 -53.36 -168.94
C LYS A 310 -38.78 -52.26 -169.86
N ASP A 311 -38.01 -51.19 -170.09
CA ASP A 311 -38.40 -50.11 -171.02
C ASP A 311 -38.54 -50.60 -172.47
N GLY A 312 -37.71 -51.57 -172.88
CA GLY A 312 -37.78 -52.19 -174.20
C GLY A 312 -39.02 -53.08 -174.40
N ALA A 313 -39.57 -53.64 -173.32
CA ALA A 313 -40.79 -54.43 -173.36
C ALA A 313 -42.05 -53.54 -173.39
N GLU A 314 -42.05 -52.44 -172.61
CA GLU A 314 -43.18 -51.50 -172.56
C GLU A 314 -43.39 -50.78 -173.90
N SER A 315 -42.31 -50.39 -174.59
CA SER A 315 -42.42 -49.77 -175.93
C SER A 315 -43.02 -50.70 -176.98
N ARG A 316 -42.76 -52.01 -176.87
CA ARG A 316 -43.27 -53.02 -177.84
C ARG A 316 -44.74 -53.36 -177.62
N ILE A 317 -45.21 -53.24 -176.38
CA ILE A 317 -46.62 -53.39 -176.03
C ILE A 317 -47.43 -52.19 -176.54
N ALA A 318 -46.87 -50.98 -176.43
CA ALA A 318 -47.52 -49.76 -176.88
C ALA A 318 -47.76 -49.75 -178.41
N GLU A 319 -46.79 -50.19 -179.22
CA GLU A 319 -46.94 -50.18 -180.68
C GLU A 319 -47.94 -51.25 -181.19
N LEU A 320 -48.01 -52.41 -180.53
CA LEU A 320 -48.98 -53.46 -180.88
C LEU A 320 -50.42 -53.04 -180.58
N GLN A 321 -50.62 -52.21 -179.54
CA GLN A 321 -51.93 -51.60 -179.26
C GLN A 321 -52.31 -50.59 -180.35
N GLU A 322 -51.36 -49.77 -180.82
CA GLU A 322 -51.62 -48.78 -181.86
C GLU A 322 -51.88 -49.40 -183.25
N ALA A 323 -51.35 -50.60 -183.51
CA ALA A 323 -51.66 -51.40 -184.69
C ALA A 323 -53.06 -52.04 -184.61
N TYR A 324 -53.49 -52.47 -183.41
CA TYR A 324 -54.83 -53.03 -183.17
C TYR A 324 -55.92 -51.98 -183.34
N ASP A 325 -55.70 -50.77 -182.80
CA ASP A 325 -56.69 -49.68 -182.88
C ASP A 325 -56.92 -49.20 -184.31
N ARG A 326 -55.89 -49.18 -185.15
CA ARG A 326 -56.03 -48.83 -186.57
C ARG A 326 -56.81 -49.86 -187.38
N LEU A 327 -56.56 -51.15 -187.12
CA LEU A 327 -57.29 -52.24 -187.79
C LEU A 327 -58.78 -52.25 -187.42
N ASN A 328 -59.10 -51.81 -186.19
CA ASN A 328 -60.47 -51.71 -185.71
C ASN A 328 -61.24 -50.55 -186.37
N VAL A 329 -60.55 -49.44 -186.68
CA VAL A 329 -61.13 -48.32 -187.45
C VAL A 329 -61.40 -48.71 -188.91
N GLU A 330 -60.54 -49.55 -189.51
CA GLU A 330 -60.81 -50.14 -190.83
C GLU A 330 -62.04 -51.06 -190.84
N HIS A 331 -62.35 -51.77 -189.76
CA HIS A 331 -63.48 -52.69 -189.72
C HIS A 331 -64.85 -51.99 -189.62
N VAL A 332 -64.96 -50.96 -188.77
CA VAL A 332 -66.21 -50.22 -188.56
C VAL A 332 -66.61 -49.42 -189.81
N ARG A 333 -65.63 -48.85 -190.52
CA ARG A 333 -65.89 -48.06 -191.73
C ARG A 333 -66.35 -48.94 -192.90
N LEU A 334 -65.79 -50.15 -193.02
CA LEU A 334 -66.22 -51.13 -194.02
C LEU A 334 -67.65 -51.65 -193.76
N GLN A 335 -68.05 -51.78 -192.49
CA GLN A 335 -69.43 -52.15 -192.13
C GLN A 335 -70.45 -51.07 -192.51
N ASP A 336 -70.10 -49.80 -192.32
CA ASP A 336 -71.03 -48.68 -192.55
C ASP A 336 -71.24 -48.40 -194.05
N GLU A 337 -70.20 -48.60 -194.87
CA GLU A 337 -70.32 -48.48 -196.33
C GLU A 337 -71.00 -49.69 -196.98
N TYR A 338 -70.79 -50.90 -196.47
CA TYR A 338 -71.57 -52.07 -196.90
C TYR A 338 -73.06 -51.90 -196.58
N ALA A 339 -73.38 -51.31 -195.43
CA ALA A 339 -74.76 -51.01 -195.04
C ALA A 339 -75.42 -49.95 -195.96
N LYS A 340 -74.67 -48.94 -196.41
CA LYS A 340 -75.18 -47.96 -197.40
C LYS A 340 -75.36 -48.58 -198.77
N LEU A 341 -74.42 -49.41 -199.21
CA LEU A 341 -74.52 -50.14 -200.46
C LEU A 341 -75.70 -51.11 -200.45
N GLN A 342 -76.01 -51.69 -199.29
CA GLN A 342 -77.17 -52.57 -199.09
C GLN A 342 -78.51 -51.79 -199.09
N ASN A 343 -78.54 -50.58 -198.55
CA ASN A 343 -79.76 -49.75 -198.59
C ASN A 343 -80.05 -49.18 -199.98
N GLU A 344 -79.05 -48.79 -200.75
CA GLU A 344 -79.27 -48.35 -202.13
C GLU A 344 -79.64 -49.53 -203.03
N PHE A 345 -79.09 -50.73 -202.78
CA PHE A 345 -79.52 -51.97 -203.44
C PHE A 345 -81.00 -52.28 -203.14
N ASN A 346 -81.51 -51.89 -201.97
CA ASN A 346 -82.93 -52.03 -201.61
C ASN A 346 -83.82 -50.95 -202.25
N GLU A 347 -83.34 -49.71 -202.44
CA GLU A 347 -84.09 -48.71 -203.22
C GLU A 347 -84.12 -49.02 -204.72
N TRP A 348 -83.11 -49.73 -205.24
CA TRP A 348 -83.15 -50.31 -206.59
C TRP A 348 -84.19 -51.44 -206.74
N ILE A 349 -84.62 -52.07 -205.64
CA ILE A 349 -85.65 -53.11 -205.68
C ILE A 349 -87.07 -52.52 -205.60
N GLU A 350 -87.31 -51.45 -204.81
CA GLU A 350 -88.67 -50.89 -204.71
C GLU A 350 -89.12 -50.04 -205.92
N LEU A 351 -88.22 -49.52 -206.76
CA LEU A 351 -88.69 -48.80 -207.97
C LEU A 351 -89.06 -49.73 -209.15
N ILE A 352 -88.57 -50.97 -209.14
CA ILE A 352 -89.00 -52.04 -210.05
C ILE A 352 -90.50 -52.38 -209.86
N GLU A 353 -91.16 -51.94 -208.78
CA GLU A 353 -92.61 -52.09 -208.60
C GLU A 353 -93.45 -50.84 -208.97
N SER A 354 -92.83 -49.77 -209.51
CA SER A 354 -93.59 -48.67 -210.14
C SER A 354 -93.56 -48.63 -211.68
N ASN A 355 -92.51 -49.12 -212.36
CA ASN A 355 -92.42 -49.17 -213.83
C ASN A 355 -91.21 -50.08 -214.19
N GLY A 356 -91.16 -50.81 -215.30
CA GLY A 356 -91.69 -50.37 -216.59
C GLY A 356 -90.85 -49.26 -217.18
#